data_AF-A0A8C5LJF5-F1
#
_entry.id   AF-A0A8C5LJF5-F1
#
_cell.length_a   1.000
_cell.length_b   1.000
_cell.length_c   1.000
_cell.angle_alpha   90.00
_cell.angle_beta   90.00
_cell.angle_gamma   90.00
#
_symmetry.space_group_name_H-M   'P 1'
#
loop_
_entity.id
_entity.type
_entity.pdbx_description
1 polymer ?
#
loop_
_entity_poly.entity_id
_entity_poly.type
_entity_poly.pdbx_seq_one_letter_code
_entity_poly.pdbx_strand_id
1 'polypeptide(L)'
;MGGSASSQLDEGKCAYIRGKTEAAIKNFSPYYSRQYSVAFCDHVRSEVEQQRDLTSQFLKTKPPLEPGTVLYEAELSQFAEDIRKWKDRYIVVKNDFALESYENKEAYQKGAAPKSRIFPAGGKVLTSEDEYNLLSDRHFPDPIASSEKNAQPFVVLPTAFPVYLWQPFLRHSYFCCCEAAEQQRFSTLLSDCIRHLNHDYMKQTTFEAQAFLEAVQFFRQEKGHYGSWELMTGDETQVKRGSAFPVLSPSVWSGQDHFKVERMEGVDPKPFL
;
A
#
# COMPACT_ATOMS: atom_id res chain seq x y z
N MET A 1 -2.96 29.82 -25.42
CA MET A 1 -3.76 28.63 -25.77
C MET A 1 -2.86 27.41 -25.60
N GLY A 2 -3.26 26.41 -24.81
CA GLY A 2 -2.45 25.20 -24.68
C GLY A 2 -2.83 24.31 -23.50
N GLY A 3 -3.89 23.52 -23.68
CA GLY A 3 -4.02 22.17 -23.15
C GLY A 3 -4.03 21.95 -21.64
N SER A 4 -5.14 22.27 -20.98
CA SER A 4 -5.52 21.51 -19.77
C SER A 4 -5.66 20.05 -20.17
N ALA A 5 -4.83 19.16 -19.61
CA ALA A 5 -5.06 17.74 -19.72
C ALA A 5 -6.41 17.45 -19.08
N SER A 6 -7.40 17.06 -19.89
CA SER A 6 -8.67 16.59 -19.37
C SER A 6 -8.36 15.38 -18.48
N SER A 7 -8.78 15.41 -17.22
CA SER A 7 -8.61 14.28 -16.32
C SER A 7 -9.22 13.04 -16.98
N GLN A 8 -8.43 11.96 -17.13
CA GLN A 8 -8.91 10.70 -17.73
C GLN A 8 -10.12 10.10 -16.97
N LEU A 9 -10.29 10.53 -15.72
CA LEU A 9 -11.50 10.40 -14.92
C LEU A 9 -12.37 11.65 -15.13
N ASP A 10 -13.34 11.57 -16.02
CA ASP A 10 -14.45 12.52 -16.07
C ASP A 10 -15.47 12.21 -14.95
N GLU A 11 -16.39 13.14 -14.72
CA GLU A 11 -17.40 13.01 -13.67
C GLU A 11 -18.30 11.77 -13.86
N GLY A 12 -18.58 11.38 -15.10
CA GLY A 12 -19.36 10.19 -15.42
C GLY A 12 -18.64 8.89 -15.05
N LYS A 13 -17.34 8.79 -15.35
CA LYS A 13 -16.48 7.68 -14.95
C LYS A 13 -16.31 7.61 -13.44
N CYS A 14 -16.12 8.76 -12.79
CA CYS A 14 -16.08 8.84 -11.32
C CYS A 14 -17.38 8.34 -10.70
N ALA A 15 -18.54 8.75 -11.23
CA ALA A 15 -19.85 8.28 -10.77
C ALA A 15 -20.02 6.77 -11.00
N TYR A 16 -19.58 6.25 -12.15
CA TYR A 16 -19.62 4.82 -12.47
C TYR A 16 -18.75 3.99 -11.51
N ILE A 17 -17.49 4.39 -11.28
CA ILE A 17 -16.58 3.70 -10.35
C ILE A 17 -17.15 3.74 -8.93
N ARG A 18 -17.69 4.88 -8.50
CA ARG A 18 -18.37 5.02 -7.21
C ARG A 18 -19.54 4.05 -7.09
N GLY A 19 -20.44 4.02 -8.07
CA GLY A 19 -21.60 3.12 -8.05
C GLY A 19 -21.20 1.64 -8.01
N LYS A 20 -20.14 1.25 -8.74
CA LYS A 20 -19.60 -0.12 -8.66
C LYS A 20 -18.99 -0.43 -7.29
N THR A 21 -18.28 0.51 -6.71
CA THR A 21 -17.68 0.38 -5.36
C THR A 21 -18.76 0.24 -4.29
N GLU A 22 -19.79 1.09 -4.34
CA GLU A 22 -20.94 1.03 -3.44
C GLU A 22 -21.70 -0.30 -3.57
N ALA A 23 -21.91 -0.78 -4.79
CA ALA A 23 -22.51 -2.10 -5.02
C ALA A 23 -21.66 -3.24 -4.45
N ALA A 24 -20.33 -3.17 -4.62
CA ALA A 24 -19.41 -4.16 -4.05
C ALA A 24 -19.46 -4.17 -2.52
N ILE A 25 -19.46 -2.99 -1.89
CA ILE A 25 -19.60 -2.85 -0.43
C ILE A 25 -20.95 -3.41 0.03
N LYS A 26 -22.06 -3.04 -0.64
CA LYS A 26 -23.41 -3.52 -0.31
C LYS A 26 -23.52 -5.04 -0.41
N ASN A 27 -22.86 -5.65 -1.41
CA ASN A 27 -22.80 -7.10 -1.54
C ASN A 27 -21.90 -7.74 -0.47
N PHE A 28 -20.87 -7.05 0.01
CA PHE A 28 -19.98 -7.53 1.08
C PHE A 28 -20.62 -7.42 2.48
N SER A 29 -21.43 -6.39 2.73
CA SER A 29 -22.00 -6.10 4.06
C SER A 29 -22.72 -7.28 4.74
N PRO A 30 -23.52 -8.13 4.05
CA PRO A 30 -24.15 -9.30 4.67
C PRO A 30 -23.14 -10.32 5.19
N TYR A 31 -22.02 -10.53 4.48
CA TYR A 31 -20.96 -11.44 4.93
C TYR A 31 -20.32 -10.90 6.20
N TYR A 32 -19.97 -9.62 6.21
CA TYR A 32 -19.39 -8.99 7.40
C TYR A 32 -20.35 -9.04 8.59
N SER A 33 -21.62 -8.67 8.40
CA SER A 33 -22.62 -8.70 9.48
C SER A 33 -22.78 -10.09 10.08
N ARG A 34 -22.75 -11.14 9.24
CA ARG A 34 -22.86 -12.53 9.72
C ARG A 34 -21.61 -12.95 10.50
N GLN A 35 -20.42 -12.68 9.96
CA GLN A 35 -19.18 -13.05 10.64
C GLN A 35 -18.94 -12.22 11.91
N TYR A 36 -19.40 -10.98 11.94
CA TYR A 36 -19.36 -10.16 13.14
C TYR A 36 -20.14 -10.82 14.29
N SER A 37 -21.35 -11.31 14.02
CA SER A 37 -22.14 -12.02 15.04
C SER A 37 -21.45 -13.30 15.52
N VAL A 38 -20.83 -14.06 14.61
CA VAL A 38 -20.11 -15.29 14.96
C VAL A 38 -18.88 -14.98 15.82
N ALA A 39 -17.99 -14.10 15.34
CA ALA A 39 -16.77 -13.73 16.04
C ALA A 39 -17.07 -13.07 17.39
N PHE A 40 -18.13 -12.25 17.49
CA PHE A 40 -18.57 -11.68 18.76
C PHE A 40 -19.02 -12.77 19.75
N CYS A 41 -19.85 -13.72 19.30
CA CYS A 41 -20.27 -14.84 20.15
C CYS A 41 -19.09 -15.70 20.61
N ASP A 42 -18.13 -15.97 19.72
CA ASP A 42 -16.93 -16.75 20.05
C ASP A 42 -16.01 -15.99 21.01
N HIS A 43 -15.87 -14.66 20.84
CA HIS A 43 -15.15 -13.81 21.79
C HIS A 43 -15.79 -13.83 23.18
N VAL A 44 -17.11 -13.64 23.28
CA VAL A 44 -17.85 -13.73 24.55
C VAL A 44 -17.70 -15.12 25.17
N ARG A 45 -17.77 -16.19 24.37
CA ARG A 45 -17.55 -17.56 24.85
C ARG A 45 -16.14 -17.73 25.41
N SER A 46 -15.11 -17.29 24.69
CA SER A 46 -13.71 -17.38 25.13
C SER A 46 -13.46 -16.67 26.46
N GLU A 47 -14.03 -15.47 26.63
CA GLU A 47 -13.94 -14.69 27.87
C GLU A 47 -14.65 -15.39 29.04
N VAL A 48 -15.84 -15.97 28.81
CA VAL A 48 -16.63 -16.66 29.85
C VAL A 48 -16.02 -18.00 30.24
N GLU A 49 -15.54 -18.78 29.27
CA GLU A 49 -14.97 -20.11 29.50
C GLU A 49 -13.54 -20.05 30.06
N GLN A 50 -12.95 -18.86 30.20
CA GLN A 50 -11.54 -18.67 30.54
C GLN A 50 -10.66 -19.64 29.75
N GLN A 51 -10.85 -19.72 28.42
CA GLN A 51 -9.88 -20.43 27.60
C GLN A 51 -8.54 -19.72 27.80
N ARG A 52 -7.74 -20.27 28.71
CA ARG A 52 -6.37 -19.84 28.95
C ARG A 52 -5.63 -20.22 27.69
N ASP A 53 -5.54 -19.29 26.76
CA ASP A 53 -4.48 -19.30 25.76
C ASP A 53 -3.21 -19.73 26.49
N LEU A 54 -2.58 -20.81 26.00
CA LEU A 54 -1.40 -21.39 26.62
C LEU A 54 -0.44 -20.26 26.98
N THR A 55 -0.31 -19.99 28.28
CA THR A 55 0.44 -18.84 28.75
C THR A 55 1.86 -19.02 28.24
N SER A 56 2.29 -18.14 27.32
CA SER A 56 3.62 -18.23 26.73
C SER A 56 4.65 -18.31 27.85
N GLN A 57 5.52 -19.33 27.79
CA GLN A 57 6.62 -19.49 28.75
C GLN A 57 7.72 -18.45 28.51
N PHE A 58 7.64 -17.70 27.41
CA PHE A 58 8.50 -16.56 27.15
C PHE A 58 7.98 -15.33 27.91
N LEU A 59 8.92 -14.59 28.51
CA LEU A 59 8.62 -13.27 29.07
C LEU A 59 7.90 -12.43 28.01
N LYS A 60 6.77 -11.82 28.39
CA LYS A 60 6.03 -10.90 27.52
C LYS A 60 6.99 -9.82 26.99
N THR A 61 6.79 -9.50 25.72
CA THR A 61 7.63 -8.67 24.84
C THR A 61 8.15 -7.41 25.51
N LYS A 62 9.31 -6.91 25.02
CA LYS A 62 9.83 -5.56 25.33
C LYS A 62 8.68 -4.53 25.27
N PRO A 63 8.65 -3.54 26.19
CA PRO A 63 7.66 -2.47 26.13
C PRO A 63 7.67 -1.83 24.74
N PRO A 64 6.49 -1.42 24.21
CA PRO A 64 6.40 -0.69 22.96
C PRO A 64 7.38 0.49 22.97
N LEU A 65 8.08 0.72 21.86
CA LEU A 65 8.98 1.87 21.75
C LEU A 65 8.15 3.16 21.88
N GLU A 66 8.74 4.17 22.53
CA GLU A 66 8.12 5.49 22.69
C GLU A 66 7.65 6.05 21.33
N PRO A 67 6.41 6.57 21.22
CA PRO A 67 5.88 7.18 20.01
C PRO A 67 6.85 8.17 19.39
N GLY A 68 7.15 8.01 18.10
CA GLY A 68 8.05 8.89 17.38
C GLY A 68 9.53 8.54 17.50
N THR A 69 9.89 7.40 18.12
CA THR A 69 11.27 6.89 18.06
C THR A 69 11.68 6.68 16.61
N VAL A 70 12.78 7.31 16.20
CA VAL A 70 13.35 7.15 14.86
C VAL A 70 14.05 5.80 14.77
N LEU A 71 13.59 4.95 13.85
CA LEU A 71 14.21 3.66 13.53
C LEU A 71 15.30 3.82 12.47
N TYR A 72 15.14 4.80 11.58
CA TYR A 72 16.09 5.08 10.51
C TYR A 72 15.98 6.52 10.04
N GLU A 73 17.13 7.12 9.68
CA GLU A 73 17.22 8.42 9.03
C GLU A 73 18.31 8.39 7.96
N ALA A 74 18.05 9.01 6.80
CA ALA A 74 19.03 9.15 5.71
C ALA A 74 18.69 10.32 4.78
N GLU A 75 19.68 10.83 4.06
CA GLU A 75 19.51 11.79 2.98
C GLU A 75 19.62 11.05 1.64
N LEU A 76 18.53 11.01 0.88
CA LEU A 76 18.50 10.32 -0.40
C LEU A 76 17.64 11.07 -1.41
N SER A 77 17.88 10.84 -2.69
CA SER A 77 17.11 11.48 -3.75
C SER A 77 15.77 10.77 -3.92
N GLN A 78 14.66 11.50 -3.73
CA GLN A 78 13.31 11.02 -4.00
C GLN A 78 12.78 11.65 -5.29
N PHE A 79 12.17 10.85 -6.17
CA PHE A 79 11.49 11.38 -7.34
C PHE A 79 10.18 12.05 -6.93
N ALA A 80 10.09 13.37 -7.16
CA ALA A 80 8.90 14.16 -6.94
C ALA A 80 8.06 14.14 -8.23
N GLU A 81 7.04 13.29 -8.26
CA GLU A 81 6.21 13.04 -9.44
C GLU A 81 5.38 14.27 -9.88
N ASP A 82 4.97 15.09 -8.92
CA ASP A 82 4.24 16.36 -9.11
C ASP A 82 4.98 17.32 -10.04
N ILE A 83 6.31 17.41 -9.87
CA ILE A 83 7.18 18.28 -10.66
C ILE A 83 8.07 17.51 -11.64
N ARG A 84 7.92 16.18 -11.70
CA ARG A 84 8.74 15.23 -12.49
C ARG A 84 10.25 15.47 -12.33
N LYS A 85 10.71 15.66 -11.10
CA LYS A 85 12.13 15.95 -10.80
C LYS A 85 12.61 15.19 -9.58
N TRP A 86 13.88 14.81 -9.61
CA TRP A 86 14.58 14.32 -8.43
C TRP A 86 14.86 15.45 -7.46
N LYS A 87 14.62 15.19 -6.17
CA LYS A 87 14.93 16.10 -5.08
C LYS A 87 15.60 15.34 -3.96
N ASP A 88 16.67 15.89 -3.43
CA ASP A 88 17.27 15.39 -2.20
C ASP A 88 16.33 15.67 -1.05
N ARG A 89 16.03 14.61 -0.29
CA ARG A 89 15.12 14.67 0.85
C ARG A 89 15.69 13.94 2.03
N TYR A 90 15.38 14.45 3.20
CA TYR A 90 15.65 13.79 4.45
C TYR A 90 14.53 12.79 4.75
N ILE A 91 14.85 11.50 4.69
CA ILE A 91 13.91 10.41 4.89
C ILE A 91 14.04 9.90 6.32
N VAL A 92 12.90 9.78 6.99
CA VAL A 92 12.81 9.29 8.37
C VAL A 92 11.79 8.17 8.43
N VAL A 93 12.15 7.07 9.08
CA VAL A 93 11.21 6.00 9.46
C VAL A 93 11.08 5.98 10.97
N LYS A 94 9.86 6.12 11.46
CA LYS A 94 9.55 6.11 12.90
C LYS A 94 9.03 4.73 13.33
N ASN A 95 8.74 4.60 14.62
CA ASN A 95 8.25 3.36 15.24
C ASN A 95 6.85 2.91 14.75
N ASP A 96 6.13 3.76 14.04
CA ASP A 96 4.89 3.43 13.31
C ASP A 96 5.16 2.85 11.91
N PHE A 97 6.44 2.64 11.56
CA PHE A 97 6.91 2.15 10.26
C PHE A 97 6.45 3.00 9.06
N ALA A 98 6.01 4.24 9.31
CA ALA A 98 5.71 5.19 8.26
C ALA A 98 6.99 5.78 7.70
N LEU A 99 7.09 5.84 6.38
CA LEU A 99 8.16 6.51 5.65
C LEU A 99 7.80 7.98 5.46
N GLU A 100 8.50 8.87 6.16
CA GLU A 100 8.30 10.32 6.09
C GLU A 100 9.43 10.97 5.31
N SER A 101 9.09 11.85 4.36
CA SER A 101 10.06 12.66 3.62
C SER A 101 10.00 14.12 4.03
N TYR A 102 11.17 14.72 4.23
CA TYR A 102 11.35 16.11 4.62
C TYR A 102 12.26 16.81 3.61
N GLU A 103 12.21 18.15 3.61
CA GLU A 103 13.03 18.96 2.71
C GLU A 103 14.52 18.82 3.01
N ASN A 104 14.88 18.81 4.30
CA ASN A 104 16.22 18.61 4.81
C ASN A 104 16.15 18.24 6.30
N LYS A 105 17.32 17.92 6.88
CA LYS A 105 17.43 17.54 8.29
C LYS A 105 17.01 18.66 9.23
N GLU A 106 17.29 19.92 8.89
CA GLU A 106 16.94 21.08 9.71
C GLU A 106 15.42 21.28 9.80
N ALA A 107 14.71 21.06 8.69
CA ALA A 107 13.25 21.14 8.67
C ALA A 107 12.65 20.07 9.59
N TYR A 108 13.20 18.86 9.58
CA TYR A 108 12.79 17.79 10.49
C TYR A 108 13.02 18.19 11.96
N GLN A 109 14.22 18.67 12.30
CA GLN A 109 14.57 19.08 13.67
C GLN A 109 13.74 20.25 14.19
N LYS A 110 13.30 21.14 13.29
CA LYS A 110 12.40 22.25 13.62
C LYS A 110 10.92 21.84 13.75
N GLY A 111 10.60 20.56 13.57
CA GLY A 111 9.23 20.04 13.64
C GLY A 111 8.36 20.44 12.45
N ALA A 112 8.94 20.65 11.28
CA ALA A 112 8.17 20.89 10.06
C ALA A 112 7.28 19.69 9.72
N ALA A 113 6.19 19.92 8.98
CA ALA A 113 5.38 18.83 8.46
C ALA A 113 6.13 18.08 7.34
N PRO A 114 5.99 16.74 7.25
CA PRO A 114 6.60 15.97 6.17
C PRO A 114 5.98 16.34 4.81
N LYS A 115 6.79 16.34 3.76
CA LYS A 115 6.35 16.52 2.36
C LYS A 115 5.55 15.34 1.86
N SER A 116 5.91 14.12 2.30
CA SER A 116 5.13 12.92 2.06
C SER A 116 5.23 11.98 3.26
N ARG A 117 4.14 11.27 3.54
CA ARG A 117 4.13 10.17 4.51
C ARG A 117 3.51 8.95 3.84
N ILE A 118 4.26 7.85 3.77
CA ILE A 118 3.89 6.64 3.03
C ILE A 118 3.91 5.47 3.99
N PHE A 119 2.85 4.65 3.95
CA PHE A 119 2.83 3.36 4.63
C PHE A 119 3.12 2.28 3.58
N PRO A 120 4.28 1.60 3.63
CA PRO A 120 4.64 0.60 2.64
C PRO A 120 3.85 -0.71 2.74
N ALA A 121 2.66 -0.74 3.36
CA ALA A 121 1.84 -1.95 3.45
C ALA A 121 1.42 -2.48 2.06
N GLY A 122 1.42 -3.80 1.91
CA GLY A 122 1.11 -4.50 0.65
C GLY A 122 2.11 -4.26 -0.49
N GLY A 123 3.20 -3.52 -0.24
CA GLY A 123 4.19 -3.17 -1.25
C GLY A 123 5.25 -4.24 -1.51
N LYS A 124 6.09 -3.98 -2.52
CA LYS A 124 7.32 -4.71 -2.84
C LYS A 124 8.46 -3.72 -3.05
N VAL A 125 9.63 -4.06 -2.52
CA VAL A 125 10.87 -3.30 -2.75
C VAL A 125 11.62 -3.94 -3.90
N LEU A 126 12.00 -3.13 -4.89
CA LEU A 126 12.79 -3.56 -6.03
C LEU A 126 14.01 -2.64 -6.15
N THR A 127 15.14 -3.18 -6.59
CA THR A 127 16.41 -2.44 -6.69
C THR A 127 16.93 -2.32 -8.11
N SER A 128 16.21 -2.89 -9.08
CA SER A 128 16.50 -2.79 -10.51
C SER A 128 15.27 -2.37 -11.30
N GLU A 129 15.49 -1.62 -12.39
CA GLU A 129 14.42 -1.19 -13.29
C GLU A 129 13.79 -2.38 -14.04
N ASP A 130 14.59 -3.38 -14.38
CA ASP A 130 14.12 -4.59 -15.06
C ASP A 130 13.13 -5.38 -14.19
N GLU A 131 13.41 -5.55 -12.89
CA GLU A 131 12.47 -6.17 -11.95
C GLU A 131 11.17 -5.37 -11.81
N TYR A 132 11.28 -4.04 -11.78
CA TYR A 132 10.13 -3.14 -11.72
C TYR A 132 9.25 -3.26 -12.96
N ASN A 133 9.84 -3.26 -14.14
CA ASN A 133 9.13 -3.40 -15.40
C ASN A 133 8.45 -4.76 -15.50
N LEU A 134 9.16 -5.85 -15.15
CA LEU A 134 8.61 -7.20 -15.17
C LEU A 134 7.42 -7.35 -14.22
N LEU A 135 7.52 -6.79 -13.00
CA LEU A 135 6.43 -6.81 -12.04
C LEU A 135 5.23 -5.98 -12.55
N SER A 136 5.50 -4.80 -13.11
CA SER A 136 4.46 -3.93 -13.65
C SER A 136 3.71 -4.57 -14.81
N ASP A 137 4.42 -5.19 -15.75
CA ASP A 137 3.82 -5.88 -16.90
C ASP A 137 2.97 -7.09 -16.48
N ARG A 138 3.34 -7.79 -15.39
CA ARG A 138 2.54 -8.90 -14.85
C ARG A 138 1.21 -8.41 -14.24
N HIS A 139 1.24 -7.27 -13.57
CA HIS A 139 0.06 -6.72 -12.89
C HIS A 139 -0.83 -5.88 -13.83
N PHE A 140 -0.25 -5.31 -14.89
CA PHE A 140 -0.92 -4.51 -15.90
C PHE A 140 -0.52 -4.98 -17.31
N PRO A 141 -0.94 -6.18 -17.73
CA PRO A 141 -0.59 -6.70 -19.04
C PRO A 141 -1.26 -5.87 -20.14
N ASP A 142 -0.47 -5.22 -21.00
CA ASP A 142 -0.97 -4.50 -22.18
C ASP A 142 -1.60 -5.50 -23.17
N PRO A 143 -2.88 -5.38 -23.52
CA PRO A 143 -3.54 -6.31 -24.44
C PRO A 143 -3.04 -6.22 -25.90
N ILE A 144 -2.29 -5.17 -26.26
CA ILE A 144 -1.94 -4.83 -27.66
C ILE A 144 -0.42 -4.89 -27.92
N ALA A 145 0.43 -5.08 -26.91
CA ALA A 145 1.88 -5.02 -27.11
C ALA A 145 2.44 -6.34 -27.68
N SER A 146 2.67 -6.35 -28.99
CA SER A 146 3.62 -7.27 -29.65
C SER A 146 5.01 -7.14 -29.00
N SER A 147 5.75 -8.26 -28.94
CA SER A 147 6.97 -8.48 -28.14
C SER A 147 8.22 -7.67 -28.51
N GLU A 148 8.10 -6.38 -28.81
CA GLU A 148 9.22 -5.47 -29.02
C GLU A 148 8.92 -4.13 -28.34
N LYS A 149 9.23 -4.03 -27.04
CA LYS A 149 9.25 -2.75 -26.34
C LYS A 149 10.70 -2.34 -26.11
N ASN A 150 11.17 -1.39 -26.91
CA ASN A 150 12.29 -0.54 -26.54
C ASN A 150 11.95 0.14 -25.20
N ALA A 151 12.48 -0.42 -24.11
CA ALA A 151 12.34 0.13 -22.77
C ALA A 151 13.21 1.39 -22.67
N GLN A 152 12.69 2.53 -23.13
CA GLN A 152 13.28 3.80 -22.70
C GLN A 152 12.97 3.96 -21.20
N PRO A 153 13.98 4.26 -20.37
CA PRO A 153 13.76 4.46 -18.95
C PRO A 153 12.76 5.60 -18.73
N PHE A 154 11.69 5.31 -17.98
CA PHE A 154 10.59 6.26 -17.74
C PHE A 154 11.07 7.53 -17.01
N VAL A 155 12.16 7.39 -16.24
CA VAL A 155 12.82 8.46 -15.51
C VAL A 155 14.33 8.26 -15.62
N VAL A 156 15.06 9.30 -16.03
CA VAL A 156 16.53 9.28 -15.98
C VAL A 156 16.97 9.22 -14.51
N LEU A 157 17.70 8.17 -14.15
CA LEU A 157 18.19 7.95 -12.80
C LEU A 157 19.37 8.89 -12.48
N PRO A 158 19.39 9.57 -11.31
CA PRO A 158 20.50 10.40 -10.89
C PRO A 158 21.76 9.60 -10.58
N THR A 159 21.60 8.39 -10.04
CA THR A 159 22.69 7.49 -9.64
C THR A 159 22.40 6.05 -10.08
N ALA A 160 23.40 5.17 -9.94
CA ALA A 160 23.30 3.76 -10.32
C ALA A 160 22.56 2.87 -9.30
N PHE A 161 22.07 3.43 -8.18
CA PHE A 161 21.53 2.65 -7.07
C PHE A 161 20.06 3.01 -6.75
N PRO A 162 19.11 2.66 -7.63
CA PRO A 162 17.70 2.97 -7.43
C PRO A 162 17.04 2.03 -6.42
N VAL A 163 16.02 2.53 -5.73
CA VAL A 163 15.11 1.73 -4.89
C VAL A 163 13.68 2.11 -5.23
N TYR A 164 12.90 1.13 -5.67
CA TYR A 164 11.50 1.27 -6.06
C TYR A 164 10.62 0.65 -4.98
N LEU A 165 9.70 1.45 -4.44
CA LEU A 165 8.60 0.95 -3.63
C LEU A 165 7.36 0.83 -4.53
N TRP A 166 7.12 -0.39 -4.99
CA TRP A 166 5.94 -0.74 -5.77
C TRP A 166 4.78 -1.05 -4.83
N GLN A 167 3.59 -0.50 -5.07
CA GLN A 167 2.41 -0.75 -4.24
C GLN A 167 1.19 -0.99 -5.13
N PRO A 168 0.45 -2.10 -4.96
CA PRO A 168 -0.79 -2.32 -5.69
C PRO A 168 -1.77 -1.17 -5.43
N PHE A 169 -2.31 -0.59 -6.51
CA PHE A 169 -3.39 0.41 -6.46
C PHE A 169 -3.05 1.72 -5.72
N LEU A 170 -1.78 1.93 -5.41
CA LEU A 170 -1.24 3.14 -4.80
C LEU A 170 -0.15 3.72 -5.70
N ARG A 171 0.23 4.97 -5.45
CA ARG A 171 1.35 5.58 -6.17
C ARG A 171 2.66 4.90 -5.78
N HIS A 172 3.42 4.48 -6.77
CA HIS A 172 4.75 3.92 -6.54
C HIS A 172 5.72 5.04 -6.15
N SER A 173 6.66 4.73 -5.27
CA SER A 173 7.68 5.70 -4.85
C SER A 173 9.05 5.30 -5.37
N TYR A 174 9.79 6.28 -5.88
CA TYR A 174 11.10 6.08 -6.50
C TYR A 174 12.17 6.82 -5.70
N PHE A 175 13.23 6.10 -5.35
CA PHE A 175 14.35 6.60 -4.58
C PHE A 175 15.66 6.28 -5.29
N CYS A 176 16.69 7.07 -5.04
CA CYS A 176 18.04 6.86 -5.54
C CYS A 176 19.04 7.10 -4.40
N CYS A 177 19.90 6.12 -4.15
CA CYS A 177 20.95 6.18 -3.14
C CYS A 177 22.29 6.55 -3.78
N CYS A 178 23.20 7.13 -3.02
CA CYS A 178 24.53 7.49 -3.54
C CYS A 178 25.46 6.28 -3.64
N GLU A 179 25.26 5.30 -2.76
CA GLU A 179 26.14 4.12 -2.62
C GLU A 179 25.35 2.80 -2.60
N ALA A 180 25.97 1.72 -3.07
CA ALA A 180 25.41 0.36 -2.99
C ALA A 180 25.12 -0.08 -1.54
N ALA A 181 25.97 0.30 -0.58
CA ALA A 181 25.79 -0.04 0.82
C ALA A 181 24.55 0.64 1.42
N GLU A 182 24.28 1.89 1.01
CA GLU A 182 23.09 2.64 1.40
C GLU A 182 21.83 2.05 0.76
N GLN A 183 21.89 1.71 -0.53
CA GLN A 183 20.80 1.04 -1.25
C GLN A 183 20.38 -0.26 -0.54
N GLN A 184 21.34 -1.11 -0.19
CA GLN A 184 21.11 -2.37 0.53
C GLN A 184 20.48 -2.16 1.91
N ARG A 185 20.99 -1.18 2.67
CA ARG A 185 20.44 -0.85 4.00
C ARG A 185 19.01 -0.35 3.88
N PHE A 186 18.76 0.58 2.96
CA PHE A 186 17.43 1.17 2.75
C PHE A 186 16.42 0.16 2.21
N SER A 187 16.82 -0.70 1.25
CA SER A 187 15.93 -1.73 0.71
C SER A 187 15.56 -2.79 1.76
N THR A 188 16.51 -3.17 2.61
CA THR A 188 16.26 -4.11 3.73
C THR A 188 15.33 -3.50 4.75
N LEU A 189 15.58 -2.25 5.16
CA LEU A 189 14.70 -1.51 6.06
C LEU A 189 13.27 -1.41 5.52
N LEU A 190 13.10 -1.03 4.25
CA LEU A 190 11.77 -0.95 3.63
C LEU A 190 11.10 -2.32 3.62
N SER A 191 11.84 -3.39 3.30
CA SER A 191 11.32 -4.76 3.34
C SER A 191 10.86 -5.17 4.74
N ASP A 192 11.61 -4.77 5.77
CA ASP A 192 11.22 -4.95 7.16
C ASP A 192 9.97 -4.14 7.51
N CYS A 193 9.87 -2.88 7.09
CA CYS A 193 8.68 -2.06 7.30
C CYS A 193 7.43 -2.69 6.66
N ILE A 194 7.54 -3.17 5.41
CA ILE A 194 6.47 -3.90 4.72
C ILE A 194 6.07 -5.13 5.54
N ARG A 195 7.04 -5.94 5.96
CA ARG A 195 6.80 -7.15 6.75
C ARG A 195 6.10 -6.84 8.07
N HIS A 196 6.52 -5.78 8.76
CA HIS A 196 5.91 -5.34 10.02
C HIS A 196 4.47 -4.89 9.82
N LEU A 197 4.22 -3.97 8.88
CA LEU A 197 2.88 -3.45 8.62
C LEU A 197 1.91 -4.54 8.11
N ASN A 198 2.40 -5.47 7.30
CA ASN A 198 1.60 -6.59 6.81
C ASN A 198 1.25 -7.57 7.94
N HIS A 199 2.13 -7.74 8.93
CA HIS A 199 1.92 -8.67 10.03
C HIS A 199 1.10 -8.07 11.19
N ASP A 200 1.20 -6.76 11.44
CA ASP A 200 0.48 -6.12 12.56
C ASP A 200 -1.04 -6.25 12.43
N TYR A 201 -1.59 -6.23 11.21
CA TYR A 201 -3.02 -6.50 11.00
C TYR A 201 -3.41 -7.95 11.34
N MET A 202 -2.57 -8.92 10.96
CA MET A 202 -2.78 -10.34 11.29
C MET A 202 -2.68 -10.64 12.80
N LYS A 203 -2.14 -9.70 13.60
CA LYS A 203 -2.08 -9.80 15.06
C LYS A 203 -3.19 -9.02 15.77
N GLN A 204 -4.07 -8.31 15.06
CA GLN A 204 -5.24 -7.71 15.70
C GLN A 204 -6.16 -8.84 16.18
N THR A 205 -6.07 -9.17 17.47
CA THR A 205 -6.88 -10.19 18.14
C THR A 205 -8.31 -9.73 18.44
N THR A 206 -8.67 -8.54 17.98
CA THR A 206 -10.03 -8.02 18.06
C THR A 206 -10.94 -8.89 17.21
N PHE A 207 -12.09 -9.28 17.76
CA PHE A 207 -13.05 -10.12 17.05
C PHE A 207 -13.59 -9.42 15.78
N GLU A 208 -13.56 -8.09 15.73
CA GLU A 208 -13.93 -7.29 14.56
C GLU A 208 -12.98 -7.52 13.37
N ALA A 209 -11.68 -7.62 13.63
CA ALA A 209 -10.67 -7.91 12.61
C ALA A 209 -10.80 -9.35 12.12
N GLN A 210 -11.05 -10.31 13.01
CA GLN A 210 -11.32 -11.71 12.66
C GLN A 210 -12.58 -11.83 11.80
N ALA A 211 -13.69 -11.20 12.22
CA ALA A 211 -14.92 -11.15 11.47
C ALA A 211 -14.72 -10.59 10.05
N PHE A 212 -13.92 -9.53 9.93
CA PHE A 212 -13.60 -8.93 8.65
C PHE A 212 -12.80 -9.88 7.74
N LEU A 213 -11.72 -10.49 8.25
CA LEU A 213 -10.88 -11.43 7.51
C LEU A 213 -11.68 -12.63 7.01
N GLU A 214 -12.52 -13.23 7.87
CA GLU A 214 -13.39 -14.33 7.51
C GLU A 214 -14.45 -13.92 6.48
N ALA A 215 -15.06 -12.73 6.64
CA ALA A 215 -16.02 -12.21 5.68
C ALA A 215 -15.40 -12.02 4.30
N VAL A 216 -14.17 -11.51 4.21
CA VAL A 216 -13.43 -11.38 2.95
C VAL A 216 -13.14 -12.74 2.35
N GLN A 217 -12.75 -13.72 3.16
CA GLN A 217 -12.54 -15.10 2.70
C GLN A 217 -13.82 -15.68 2.10
N PHE A 218 -14.96 -15.61 2.79
CA PHE A 218 -16.24 -16.13 2.28
C PHE A 218 -16.70 -15.42 1.01
N PHE A 219 -16.62 -14.08 0.99
CA PHE A 219 -17.00 -13.29 -0.18
C PHE A 219 -16.19 -13.66 -1.43
N ARG A 220 -14.91 -14.01 -1.27
CA ARG A 220 -14.05 -14.48 -2.36
C ARG A 220 -14.38 -15.92 -2.79
N GLN A 221 -14.63 -16.81 -1.84
CA GLN A 221 -15.00 -18.20 -2.12
C GLN A 221 -16.28 -18.29 -2.94
N GLU A 222 -17.28 -17.46 -2.65
CA GLU A 222 -18.53 -17.43 -3.42
C GLU A 222 -18.32 -16.96 -4.88
N LYS A 223 -17.26 -16.19 -5.13
CA LYS A 223 -16.82 -15.81 -6.48
C LYS A 223 -15.88 -16.82 -7.13
N GLY A 224 -15.68 -17.99 -6.51
CA GLY A 224 -14.82 -19.06 -7.02
C GLY A 224 -13.33 -18.84 -6.75
N HIS A 225 -12.95 -17.86 -5.94
CA HIS A 225 -11.55 -17.59 -5.59
C HIS A 225 -11.18 -18.25 -4.27
N TYR A 226 -10.50 -19.40 -4.35
CA TYR A 226 -10.02 -20.16 -3.19
C TYR A 226 -8.51 -19.96 -2.97
N GLY A 227 -8.07 -20.12 -1.72
CA GLY A 227 -6.66 -20.04 -1.32
C GLY A 227 -6.23 -18.72 -0.68
N SER A 228 -4.97 -18.73 -0.22
CA SER A 228 -4.30 -17.56 0.38
C SER A 228 -4.24 -16.41 -0.62
N TRP A 229 -4.45 -15.18 -0.13
CA TRP A 229 -4.46 -13.97 -0.96
C TRP A 229 -3.36 -13.03 -0.51
N GLU A 230 -2.38 -12.81 -1.39
CA GLU A 230 -1.21 -11.95 -1.14
C GLU A 230 -1.59 -10.51 -0.79
N LEU A 231 -2.78 -10.06 -1.18
CA LEU A 231 -3.33 -8.72 -0.90
C LEU A 231 -4.16 -8.63 0.38
N MET A 232 -4.14 -9.65 1.26
CA MET A 232 -4.65 -9.54 2.65
C MET A 232 -3.64 -8.84 3.55
N THR A 233 -3.01 -7.78 3.07
CA THR A 233 -1.88 -7.14 3.73
C THR A 233 -2.18 -5.65 3.93
N GLY A 234 -2.02 -5.15 5.15
CA GLY A 234 -2.39 -3.79 5.54
C GLY A 234 -3.65 -3.71 6.41
N ASP A 235 -4.07 -2.49 6.74
CA ASP A 235 -5.24 -2.24 7.60
C ASP A 235 -6.59 -2.58 6.93
N GLU A 236 -7.69 -2.53 7.69
CA GLU A 236 -9.04 -2.84 7.19
C GLU A 236 -9.43 -1.99 5.97
N THR A 237 -9.00 -0.73 5.90
CA THR A 237 -9.29 0.16 4.76
C THR A 237 -8.50 -0.23 3.52
N GLN A 238 -7.26 -0.69 3.70
CA GLN A 238 -6.40 -1.19 2.64
C GLN A 238 -6.89 -2.54 2.12
N VAL A 239 -7.32 -3.45 2.99
CA VAL A 239 -7.92 -4.74 2.59
C VAL A 239 -9.30 -4.54 1.96
N LYS A 240 -10.13 -3.59 2.44
CA LYS A 240 -11.38 -3.19 1.75
C LYS A 240 -11.09 -2.66 0.35
N ARG A 241 -10.07 -1.82 0.19
CA ARG A 241 -9.65 -1.31 -1.12
C ARG A 241 -9.18 -2.45 -2.03
N GLY A 242 -8.30 -3.33 -1.52
CA GLY A 242 -7.78 -4.49 -2.24
C GLY A 242 -8.82 -5.58 -2.54
N SER A 243 -9.94 -5.63 -1.83
CA SER A 243 -11.05 -6.57 -2.08
C SER A 243 -12.15 -5.99 -2.98
N ALA A 244 -12.36 -4.67 -2.96
CA ALA A 244 -13.25 -3.99 -3.90
C ALA A 244 -12.67 -3.94 -5.32
N PHE A 245 -11.35 -3.79 -5.45
CA PHE A 245 -10.69 -3.60 -6.75
C PHE A 245 -10.70 -4.81 -7.69
N PRO A 246 -10.53 -6.07 -7.26
CA PRO A 246 -10.69 -7.25 -8.12
C PRO A 246 -12.14 -7.48 -8.57
N VAL A 247 -13.12 -6.87 -7.88
CA VAL A 247 -14.54 -6.90 -8.24
C VAL A 247 -14.87 -5.88 -9.34
N LEU A 248 -14.01 -4.88 -9.53
CA LEU A 248 -14.00 -4.03 -10.71
C LEU A 248 -13.36 -4.86 -11.84
N SER A 249 -14.20 -5.33 -12.75
CA SER A 249 -13.86 -6.21 -13.86
C SER A 249 -12.62 -5.77 -14.66
N PRO A 250 -11.93 -6.70 -15.37
CA PRO A 250 -10.86 -6.39 -16.36
C PRO A 250 -11.19 -5.24 -17.32
N SER A 251 -12.48 -4.96 -17.57
CA SER A 251 -12.96 -3.87 -18.42
C SER A 251 -12.81 -2.46 -17.85
N VAL A 252 -12.53 -2.30 -16.55
CA VAL A 252 -12.09 -1.01 -15.97
C VAL A 252 -10.60 -0.78 -16.28
N TRP A 253 -9.83 -1.87 -16.37
CA TRP A 253 -8.39 -1.87 -16.66
C TRP A 253 -8.09 -1.70 -18.16
N SER A 254 -8.99 -2.11 -19.05
CA SER A 254 -8.88 -1.80 -20.49
C SER A 254 -9.13 -0.31 -20.82
N GLY A 255 -9.62 0.48 -19.86
CA GLY A 255 -9.62 1.95 -19.95
C GLY A 255 -8.31 2.57 -19.45
N GLN A 256 -7.38 1.73 -18.98
CA GLN A 256 -6.10 2.06 -18.37
C GLN A 256 -4.92 1.79 -19.33
N ASP A 257 -5.21 1.44 -20.58
CA ASP A 257 -4.23 1.20 -21.66
C ASP A 257 -3.41 2.46 -22.05
N HIS A 258 -3.70 3.62 -21.43
CA HIS A 258 -2.92 4.85 -21.53
C HIS A 258 -2.19 5.25 -20.22
N PHE A 259 -2.28 4.47 -19.14
CA PHE A 259 -1.64 4.78 -17.85
C PHE A 259 -0.12 4.55 -17.82
N LYS A 260 0.51 4.25 -18.97
CA LYS A 260 1.99 4.23 -19.05
C LYS A 260 2.60 5.63 -19.15
N VAL A 261 1.80 6.69 -19.38
CA VAL A 261 2.27 8.09 -19.33
C VAL A 261 1.09 8.99 -18.96
N GLU A 262 1.23 9.76 -17.88
CA GLU A 262 0.33 10.84 -17.39
C GLU A 262 -0.62 10.55 -16.21
N ARG A 263 -0.18 11.07 -15.05
CA ARG A 263 -0.91 11.87 -14.05
C ARG A 263 -2.03 11.20 -13.23
N MET A 264 -2.01 11.51 -11.94
CA MET A 264 -3.08 12.34 -11.36
C MET A 264 -2.62 13.07 -10.11
N GLU A 265 -2.66 14.41 -10.17
CA GLU A 265 -2.71 15.30 -9.01
C GLU A 265 -4.03 15.14 -8.24
N GLY A 266 -3.97 15.47 -6.95
CA GLY A 266 -5.06 16.13 -6.21
C GLY A 266 -6.39 15.41 -6.07
N VAL A 267 -6.51 14.55 -5.06
CA VAL A 267 -7.69 14.52 -4.18
C VAL A 267 -7.21 14.17 -2.77
N ASP A 268 -7.23 15.15 -1.87
CA ASP A 268 -7.14 14.92 -0.42
C ASP A 268 -8.33 14.04 0.01
N PRO A 269 -8.11 12.88 0.64
CA PRO A 269 -9.19 12.19 1.31
C PRO A 269 -9.53 12.97 2.58
N LYS A 270 -10.62 13.75 2.54
CA LYS A 270 -11.28 14.17 3.78
C LYS A 270 -11.69 12.91 4.57
N PRO A 271 -11.51 12.89 5.89
CA PRO A 271 -11.95 11.77 6.72
C PRO A 271 -13.46 11.68 6.69
N PHE A 272 -13.98 10.49 6.37
CA PHE A 272 -15.39 10.16 6.57
C PHE A 272 -15.62 9.94 8.07
N LEU A 273 -16.36 10.88 8.68
CA LEU A 273 -17.34 10.60 9.72
C LEU A 273 -18.69 10.40 9.04
#